data_AF-A0A1H5ZKC5-F1
#
_entry.id   AF-A0A1H5ZKC5-F1
#
_cell.length_a   1.000
_cell.length_b   1.000
_cell.length_c   1.000
_cell.angle_alpha   90.00
_cell.angle_beta   90.00
_cell.angle_gamma   90.00
#
_symmetry.space_group_name_H-M   'P 1'
#
loop_
_entity.id
_entity.type
_entity.pdbx_description
1 polymer ?
#
loop_
_entity_poly.entity_id
_entity_poly.type
_entity_poly.pdbx_seq_one_letter_code
_entity_poly.pdbx_strand_id
1 'polypeptide(L)'
;MNSKNENDFYLKVGETNLHLTNQNKIYFPGDGISKGDILNYYNEVSTLIVPYLKDRPESMNRFPNGINGASFYQKDMDLEKIPSWLKTEKIYSESNDKYIDYLLCNDKATLLYMANLGCIEFNPWNSTIKKMDKPDWAVIDLDPAKNDFKEVVKTALTVKKIMDELETECYCKTSGATGLHVYIPLGNQYRYDTVKLFSELIANKVVERLPEIASITRPIGNRGNKIYIDFLQNRQGQTLASAYSVRPRPGATVSTPLEWEEVNEKLSPAKFTIKNVLKRFDKKGDLWKPVLGKGANLELILKKISENPTH
;
A
#
# COMPACT_ATOMS: atom_id res chain seq x y z
N MET A 1 29.21 -33.01 5.85
CA MET A 1 28.85 -32.38 7.14
C MET A 1 27.45 -31.80 7.00
N ASN A 2 26.44 -32.56 7.45
CA ASN A 2 25.04 -32.16 7.47
C ASN A 2 24.78 -31.33 8.73
N SER A 3 24.59 -30.02 8.62
CA SER A 3 23.96 -29.24 9.69
C SER A 3 22.48 -29.08 9.38
N LYS A 4 21.69 -30.06 9.84
CA LYS A 4 20.29 -29.84 10.22
C LYS A 4 20.24 -28.65 11.19
N ASN A 5 19.69 -27.52 10.78
CA ASN A 5 19.01 -26.60 11.67
C ASN A 5 17.55 -26.58 11.20
N GLU A 6 16.78 -27.52 11.75
CA GLU A 6 15.33 -27.66 11.53
C GLU A 6 14.64 -26.38 12.04
N ASN A 7 13.96 -25.70 11.12
CA ASN A 7 13.21 -24.49 11.39
C ASN A 7 12.14 -24.24 10.33
N ASP A 8 11.60 -25.34 9.84
CA ASP A 8 10.44 -25.39 9.00
C ASP A 8 9.33 -26.00 9.87
N PHE A 9 8.11 -25.54 9.70
CA PHE A 9 6.97 -26.11 10.41
C PHE A 9 5.71 -26.06 9.56
N TYR A 10 4.74 -26.88 9.94
CA TYR A 10 3.43 -26.89 9.32
C TYR A 10 2.46 -26.07 10.17
N LEU A 11 1.83 -25.07 9.56
CA LEU A 11 0.78 -24.26 10.18
C LEU A 11 -0.57 -24.60 9.55
N LYS A 12 -1.50 -25.09 10.37
CA LYS A 12 -2.89 -25.29 9.93
C LYS A 12 -3.64 -23.96 9.95
N VAL A 13 -4.10 -23.52 8.78
CA VAL A 13 -4.93 -22.30 8.60
C VAL A 13 -6.22 -22.72 7.92
N GLY A 14 -7.29 -22.86 8.71
CA GLY A 14 -8.54 -23.47 8.24
C GLY A 14 -8.30 -24.92 7.83
N GLU A 15 -8.58 -25.24 6.57
CA GLU A 15 -8.36 -26.58 5.98
C GLU A 15 -6.96 -26.73 5.35
N THR A 16 -6.24 -25.62 5.15
CA THR A 16 -4.93 -25.62 4.51
C THR A 16 -3.83 -25.90 5.52
N ASN A 17 -2.92 -26.82 5.19
CA ASN A 17 -1.70 -27.05 5.97
C ASN A 17 -0.49 -26.43 5.26
N LEU A 18 0.02 -25.31 5.78
CA LEU A 18 1.10 -24.54 5.15
C LEU A 18 2.46 -24.97 5.65
N HIS A 19 3.35 -25.37 4.74
CA HIS A 19 4.76 -25.60 5.06
C HIS A 19 5.53 -24.27 5.07
N LEU A 20 5.79 -23.73 6.25
CA LEU A 20 6.54 -22.50 6.46
C LEU A 20 8.02 -22.85 6.64
N THR A 21 8.90 -22.22 5.87
CA THR A 21 10.32 -22.61 5.80
C THR A 21 11.27 -21.53 6.26
N ASN A 22 12.49 -21.87 6.68
CA ASN A 22 13.59 -20.95 6.95
C ASN A 22 13.25 -19.82 7.95
N GLN A 23 12.53 -20.10 9.04
CA GLN A 23 11.96 -19.03 9.89
C GLN A 23 13.01 -18.11 10.55
N ASN A 24 14.22 -18.60 10.82
CA ASN A 24 15.31 -17.93 11.54
C ASN A 24 16.19 -17.16 10.57
N LYS A 25 15.89 -17.24 9.25
CA LYS A 25 16.61 -16.47 8.26
C LYS A 25 16.40 -14.99 8.54
N ILE A 26 17.49 -14.28 8.77
CA ILE A 26 17.43 -12.86 9.10
C ILE A 26 17.03 -12.06 7.86
N TYR A 27 15.92 -11.32 7.95
CA TYR A 27 15.43 -10.43 6.91
C TYR A 27 15.86 -8.98 7.16
N PHE A 28 15.93 -8.55 8.42
CA PHE A 28 16.38 -7.20 8.79
C PHE A 28 17.58 -7.31 9.75
N PRO A 29 18.82 -7.34 9.23
CA PRO A 29 20.00 -7.62 10.05
C PRO A 29 20.28 -6.55 11.10
N GLY A 30 20.01 -5.28 10.81
CA GLY A 30 20.18 -4.18 11.78
C GLY A 30 19.23 -4.26 12.98
N ASP A 31 18.13 -5.02 12.85
CA ASP A 31 17.06 -5.09 13.83
C ASP A 31 16.90 -6.47 14.48
N GLY A 32 17.68 -7.45 14.02
CA GLY A 32 17.58 -8.86 14.42
C GLY A 32 16.26 -9.53 14.00
N ILE A 33 15.54 -9.00 13.01
CA ILE A 33 14.22 -9.50 12.62
C ILE A 33 14.37 -10.61 11.58
N SER A 34 13.77 -11.76 11.89
CA SER A 34 13.78 -12.97 11.07
C SER A 34 12.59 -13.05 10.11
N LYS A 35 12.65 -13.99 9.16
CA LYS A 35 11.52 -14.35 8.29
C LYS A 35 10.29 -14.78 9.11
N GLY A 36 10.52 -15.52 10.19
CA GLY A 36 9.50 -16.00 11.11
C GLY A 36 8.78 -14.85 11.81
N ASP A 37 9.50 -13.80 12.20
CA ASP A 37 8.89 -12.59 12.79
C ASP A 37 7.96 -11.89 11.79
N ILE A 38 8.36 -11.82 10.52
CA ILE A 38 7.54 -11.24 9.45
C ILE A 38 6.30 -12.10 9.18
N LEU A 39 6.47 -13.42 9.12
CA LEU A 39 5.36 -14.36 9.00
C LEU A 39 4.39 -14.25 10.17
N ASN A 40 4.91 -14.15 11.39
CA ASN A 40 4.10 -14.00 12.59
C ASN A 40 3.34 -12.66 12.58
N TYR A 41 3.98 -11.56 12.18
CA TYR A 41 3.30 -10.28 12.00
C TYR A 41 2.11 -10.41 11.03
N TYR A 42 2.32 -11.03 9.86
CA TYR A 42 1.24 -11.22 8.89
C TYR A 42 0.16 -12.21 9.37
N ASN A 43 0.53 -13.18 10.21
CA ASN A 43 -0.41 -14.09 10.85
C ASN A 43 -1.37 -13.32 11.78
N GLU A 44 -0.84 -12.43 12.61
CA GLU A 44 -1.60 -11.65 13.56
C GLU A 44 -2.46 -10.56 12.88
N VAL A 45 -1.89 -9.84 11.92
CA VAL A 45 -2.59 -8.73 11.24
C VAL A 45 -3.58 -9.20 10.16
N SER A 46 -3.65 -10.51 9.90
CA SER A 46 -4.39 -11.11 8.78
C SER A 46 -5.85 -10.65 8.65
N THR A 47 -6.57 -10.52 9.76
CA THR A 47 -7.99 -10.09 9.77
C THR A 47 -8.16 -8.62 9.36
N LEU A 48 -7.13 -7.80 9.54
CA LEU A 48 -7.09 -6.40 9.14
C LEU A 48 -6.59 -6.25 7.70
N ILE A 49 -5.51 -6.93 7.31
CA ILE A 49 -4.92 -6.69 5.97
C ILE A 49 -5.70 -7.36 4.83
N VAL A 50 -6.23 -8.57 5.03
CA VAL A 50 -6.86 -9.37 3.94
C VAL A 50 -8.02 -8.63 3.25
N PRO A 51 -8.94 -7.92 3.95
CA PRO A 51 -9.97 -7.12 3.29
C PRO A 51 -9.47 -6.15 2.21
N TYR A 52 -8.23 -5.65 2.34
CA TYR A 52 -7.62 -4.70 1.40
C TYR A 52 -6.83 -5.37 0.27
N LEU A 53 -6.63 -6.68 0.33
CA LEU A 53 -5.97 -7.49 -0.70
C LEU A 53 -6.97 -8.37 -1.47
N LYS A 54 -8.13 -8.65 -0.85
CA LYS A 54 -9.14 -9.57 -1.38
C LYS A 54 -9.64 -9.16 -2.76
N ASP A 55 -9.70 -10.14 -3.66
CA ASP A 55 -10.11 -10.03 -5.06
C ASP A 55 -9.25 -9.03 -5.87
N ARG A 56 -8.05 -8.66 -5.39
CA ARG A 56 -7.13 -7.74 -6.07
C ARG A 56 -5.92 -8.50 -6.61
N PRO A 57 -5.53 -8.25 -7.88
CA PRO A 57 -4.26 -8.76 -8.41
C PRO A 57 -3.06 -8.23 -7.60
N GLU A 58 -2.19 -9.14 -7.14
CA GLU A 58 -1.06 -8.81 -6.27
C GLU A 58 0.25 -8.63 -7.04
N SER A 59 0.96 -7.55 -6.74
CA SER A 59 2.38 -7.39 -7.10
C SER A 59 3.24 -7.61 -5.85
N MET A 60 3.88 -8.78 -5.77
CA MET A 60 4.66 -9.17 -4.59
C MET A 60 6.09 -8.62 -4.68
N ASN A 61 6.50 -7.78 -3.74
CA ASN A 61 7.89 -7.35 -3.64
C ASN A 61 8.67 -8.29 -2.71
N ARG A 62 9.47 -9.17 -3.31
CA ARG A 62 10.11 -10.31 -2.64
C ARG A 62 11.56 -10.02 -2.28
N PHE A 63 11.95 -10.39 -1.06
CA PHE A 63 13.28 -10.28 -0.49
C PHE A 63 13.73 -11.63 0.07
N PRO A 64 14.00 -12.65 -0.77
CA PRO A 64 14.30 -14.00 -0.29
C PRO A 64 15.51 -14.06 0.65
N ASN A 65 16.42 -13.10 0.52
CA ASN A 65 17.67 -12.97 1.30
C ASN A 65 17.69 -11.74 2.23
N GLY A 66 16.51 -11.20 2.58
CA GLY A 66 16.40 -10.01 3.43
C GLY A 66 16.65 -8.68 2.71
N ILE A 67 16.48 -7.58 3.43
CA ILE A 67 16.44 -6.22 2.85
C ILE A 67 17.77 -5.72 2.30
N ASN A 68 18.89 -6.34 2.70
CA ASN A 68 20.23 -6.03 2.17
C ASN A 68 20.59 -6.89 0.95
N GLY A 69 19.75 -7.86 0.60
CA GLY A 69 19.92 -8.71 -0.59
C GLY A 69 19.15 -8.17 -1.80
N ALA A 70 19.29 -8.87 -2.93
CA ALA A 70 18.50 -8.57 -4.12
C ALA A 70 17.01 -8.78 -3.86
N SER A 71 16.20 -7.89 -4.44
CA SER A 71 14.74 -7.95 -4.44
C SER A 71 14.19 -7.96 -5.86
N PHE A 72 12.95 -8.40 -6.00
CA PHE A 72 12.24 -8.35 -7.27
C PHE A 72 10.72 -8.31 -7.05
N TYR A 73 10.03 -7.69 -8.00
CA TYR A 73 8.57 -7.76 -8.08
C TYR A 73 8.17 -9.02 -8.85
N GLN A 74 7.28 -9.81 -8.25
CA GLN A 74 6.62 -10.93 -8.91
C GLN A 74 5.15 -10.60 -9.12
N LYS A 75 4.74 -10.63 -10.39
CA LYS A 75 3.34 -10.47 -10.83
C LYS A 75 2.80 -11.72 -11.53
N ASP A 76 3.70 -12.48 -12.16
CA ASP A 76 3.39 -13.68 -12.94
C ASP A 76 3.66 -14.93 -12.09
N MET A 77 2.64 -15.76 -11.90
CA MET A 77 2.71 -17.01 -11.15
C MET A 77 2.94 -18.19 -12.10
N ASP A 78 3.83 -19.10 -11.71
CA ASP A 78 4.02 -20.37 -12.39
C ASP A 78 2.99 -21.38 -11.86
N LEU A 79 1.91 -21.58 -12.63
CA LEU A 79 0.76 -22.40 -12.23
C LEU A 79 1.13 -23.87 -11.95
N GLU A 80 2.24 -24.37 -12.50
CA GLU A 80 2.72 -25.74 -12.25
C GLU A 80 3.42 -25.87 -10.89
N LYS A 81 3.89 -24.76 -10.30
CA LYS A 81 4.68 -24.74 -9.07
C LYS A 81 3.93 -24.26 -7.84
N ILE A 82 2.72 -23.72 -8.01
CA ILE A 82 1.92 -23.22 -6.89
C ILE A 82 0.90 -24.27 -6.42
N PRO A 83 0.57 -24.31 -5.12
CA PRO A 83 -0.52 -25.12 -4.61
C PRO A 83 -1.87 -24.85 -5.30
N SER A 84 -2.64 -25.90 -5.57
CA SER A 84 -3.93 -25.84 -6.30
C SER A 84 -5.04 -25.06 -5.60
N TRP A 85 -4.92 -24.81 -4.30
CA TRP A 85 -5.90 -24.03 -3.53
C TRP A 85 -5.72 -22.51 -3.69
N LEU A 86 -4.58 -22.06 -4.25
CA LEU A 86 -4.34 -20.66 -4.54
C LEU A 86 -5.16 -20.22 -5.75
N LYS A 87 -5.73 -19.02 -5.66
CA LYS A 87 -6.49 -18.41 -6.76
C LYS A 87 -5.62 -17.43 -7.53
N THR A 88 -5.69 -17.51 -8.84
CA THR A 88 -5.04 -16.56 -9.74
C THR A 88 -6.06 -15.94 -10.70
N GLU A 89 -5.71 -14.79 -11.27
CA GLU A 89 -6.45 -14.16 -12.37
C GLU A 89 -5.50 -13.92 -13.54
N LYS A 90 -5.92 -14.34 -14.74
CA LYS A 90 -5.12 -14.20 -15.96
C LYS A 90 -5.36 -12.83 -16.60
N ILE A 91 -4.34 -11.98 -16.64
CA ILE A 91 -4.46 -10.58 -17.04
C ILE A 91 -3.41 -10.24 -18.09
N TYR A 92 -3.81 -9.52 -19.14
CA TYR A 92 -2.87 -9.02 -20.14
C TYR A 92 -1.94 -7.95 -19.55
N SER A 93 -0.63 -8.17 -19.67
CA SER A 93 0.41 -7.27 -19.21
C SER A 93 1.04 -6.57 -20.39
N GLU A 94 0.69 -5.29 -20.61
CA GLU A 94 1.25 -4.46 -21.69
C GLU A 94 2.79 -4.44 -21.69
N SER A 95 3.42 -4.35 -20.52
CA SER A 95 4.88 -4.30 -20.41
C SER A 95 5.60 -5.59 -20.83
N ASN A 96 4.90 -6.72 -20.79
CA ASN A 96 5.45 -8.03 -21.16
C ASN A 96 4.88 -8.55 -22.48
N ASP A 97 3.95 -7.80 -23.09
CA ASP A 97 3.18 -8.19 -24.26
C ASP A 97 2.63 -9.62 -24.20
N LYS A 98 2.11 -10.01 -23.03
CA LYS A 98 1.53 -11.34 -22.80
C LYS A 98 0.53 -11.34 -21.67
N TYR A 99 -0.31 -12.37 -21.63
CA TYR A 99 -1.09 -12.67 -20.44
C TYR A 99 -0.19 -13.28 -19.36
N ILE A 100 -0.38 -12.83 -18.13
CA ILE A 100 0.29 -13.33 -16.93
C ILE A 100 -0.73 -13.65 -15.84
N ASP A 101 -0.38 -14.55 -14.95
CA ASP A 101 -1.28 -15.02 -13.89
C ASP A 101 -0.95 -14.30 -12.57
N TYR A 102 -1.82 -13.37 -12.17
CA TYR A 102 -1.68 -12.66 -10.90
C TYR A 102 -2.25 -13.48 -9.76
N LEU A 103 -1.55 -13.52 -8.63
CA LEU A 103 -2.07 -14.12 -7.41
C LEU A 103 -3.16 -13.26 -6.77
N LEU A 104 -4.21 -13.88 -6.21
CA LEU A 104 -5.28 -13.21 -5.48
C LEU A 104 -5.22 -13.56 -3.99
N CYS A 105 -4.94 -12.58 -3.14
CA CYS A 105 -4.84 -12.80 -1.68
C CYS A 105 -6.19 -12.69 -0.99
N ASN A 106 -6.97 -13.79 -1.05
CA ASN A 106 -8.36 -13.81 -0.57
C ASN A 106 -8.54 -14.24 0.89
N ASP A 107 -7.50 -14.79 1.49
CA ASP A 107 -7.53 -15.37 2.83
C ASP A 107 -6.16 -15.34 3.51
N LYS A 108 -6.17 -15.66 4.81
CA LYS A 108 -4.98 -15.74 5.65
C LYS A 108 -3.97 -16.77 5.12
N ALA A 109 -4.43 -17.89 4.56
CA ALA A 109 -3.53 -18.93 4.08
C ALA A 109 -2.69 -18.43 2.89
N THR A 110 -3.34 -17.72 1.97
CA THR A 110 -2.69 -17.10 0.81
C THR A 110 -1.72 -16.00 1.25
N LEU A 111 -2.12 -15.14 2.19
CA LEU A 111 -1.26 -14.10 2.76
C LEU A 111 0.05 -14.70 3.33
N LEU A 112 -0.07 -15.75 4.14
CA LEU A 112 1.08 -16.41 4.74
C LEU A 112 1.93 -17.17 3.72
N TYR A 113 1.31 -17.75 2.69
CA TYR A 113 2.05 -18.33 1.58
C TYR A 113 2.90 -17.29 0.85
N MET A 114 2.33 -16.13 0.53
CA MET A 114 3.07 -15.02 -0.10
C MET A 114 4.24 -14.55 0.76
N ALA A 115 4.00 -14.32 2.06
CA ALA A 115 5.06 -13.97 3.00
C ALA A 115 6.15 -15.06 3.08
N ASN A 116 5.76 -16.34 3.03
CA ASN A 116 6.68 -17.47 3.04
C ASN A 116 7.55 -17.55 1.77
N LEU A 117 7.06 -17.06 0.63
CA LEU A 117 7.86 -16.87 -0.59
C LEU A 117 8.90 -15.73 -0.45
N GLY A 118 8.91 -15.03 0.68
CA GLY A 118 9.78 -13.88 0.95
C GLY A 118 9.17 -12.54 0.54
N CYS A 119 7.85 -12.48 0.30
CA CYS A 119 7.16 -11.21 0.08
C CYS A 119 7.16 -10.40 1.39
N ILE A 120 7.89 -9.28 1.42
CA ILE A 120 7.85 -8.36 2.57
C ILE A 120 6.77 -7.31 2.36
N GLU A 121 6.59 -6.84 1.12
CA GLU A 121 5.69 -5.74 0.78
C GLU A 121 4.65 -6.17 -0.25
N PHE A 122 3.38 -5.96 0.10
CA PHE A 122 2.19 -6.36 -0.66
C PHE A 122 1.64 -5.14 -1.40
N ASN A 123 1.50 -5.26 -2.72
CA ASN A 123 1.07 -4.17 -3.59
C ASN A 123 -0.15 -4.60 -4.41
N PRO A 124 -1.37 -4.52 -3.83
CA PRO A 124 -2.60 -4.85 -4.52
C PRO A 124 -2.93 -3.78 -5.57
N TRP A 125 -3.66 -4.17 -6.61
CA TRP A 125 -4.29 -3.19 -7.49
C TRP A 125 -5.35 -2.34 -6.77
N ASN A 126 -5.55 -1.10 -7.23
CA ASN A 126 -6.61 -0.23 -6.73
C ASN A 126 -8.03 -0.69 -7.11
N SER A 127 -8.17 -1.60 -8.09
CA SER A 127 -9.43 -2.25 -8.47
C SER A 127 -9.43 -3.74 -8.12
N THR A 128 -10.62 -4.33 -8.04
CA THR A 128 -10.81 -5.78 -7.92
C THR A 128 -11.04 -6.42 -9.28
N ILE A 129 -10.89 -7.74 -9.35
CA ILE A 129 -11.20 -8.53 -10.55
C ILE A 129 -12.69 -8.44 -10.96
N LYS A 130 -13.58 -8.00 -10.06
CA LYS A 130 -15.02 -7.82 -10.38
C LYS A 130 -15.26 -6.61 -11.29
N LYS A 131 -14.42 -5.58 -11.18
CA LYS A 131 -14.48 -4.34 -11.98
C LYS A 131 -13.06 -3.82 -12.20
N MET A 132 -12.31 -4.51 -13.05
CA MET A 132 -10.87 -4.26 -13.22
C MET A 132 -10.52 -2.86 -13.69
N ASP A 133 -11.41 -2.18 -14.42
CA ASP A 133 -11.20 -0.82 -14.94
C ASP A 133 -11.65 0.29 -13.98
N LYS A 134 -12.28 -0.08 -12.85
CA LYS A 134 -12.87 0.88 -11.89
C LYS A 134 -12.30 0.69 -10.49
N PRO A 135 -11.28 1.48 -10.09
CA PRO A 135 -10.70 1.35 -8.76
C PRO A 135 -11.69 1.72 -7.65
N ASP A 136 -11.50 1.12 -6.48
CA ASP A 136 -12.33 1.37 -5.31
C ASP A 136 -11.99 2.70 -4.62
N TRP A 137 -10.83 3.29 -4.95
CA TRP A 137 -10.34 4.54 -4.39
C TRP A 137 -9.42 5.29 -5.36
N ALA A 138 -9.30 6.59 -5.13
CA ALA A 138 -8.21 7.42 -5.63
C ALA A 138 -7.10 7.50 -4.57
N VAL A 139 -5.85 7.66 -5.00
CA VAL A 139 -4.69 7.84 -4.14
C VAL A 139 -3.99 9.16 -4.45
N ILE A 140 -3.68 9.92 -3.41
CA ILE A 140 -2.73 11.02 -3.43
C ILE A 140 -1.48 10.54 -2.69
N ASP A 141 -0.44 10.19 -3.43
CA ASP A 141 0.85 9.72 -2.90
C ASP A 141 1.81 10.90 -2.75
N LEU A 142 2.30 11.11 -1.52
CA LEU A 142 3.17 12.23 -1.17
C LEU A 142 4.59 11.71 -1.01
N ASP A 143 5.40 11.85 -2.06
CA ASP A 143 6.76 11.33 -2.13
C ASP A 143 7.80 12.46 -1.92
N PRO A 144 8.38 12.59 -0.72
CA PRO A 144 9.37 13.62 -0.44
C PRO A 144 10.70 13.33 -1.12
N ALA A 145 11.42 14.39 -1.50
CA ALA A 145 12.81 14.28 -1.92
C ALA A 145 13.74 14.27 -0.69
N LYS A 146 14.34 15.42 -0.35
CA LYS A 146 15.16 15.62 0.85
C LYS A 146 14.44 16.47 1.91
N ASN A 147 13.12 16.53 1.80
CA ASN A 147 12.24 17.35 2.65
C ASN A 147 12.25 16.88 4.10
N ASP A 148 12.02 17.81 5.02
CA ASP A 148 11.63 17.44 6.38
C ASP A 148 10.26 16.77 6.33
N PHE A 149 10.06 15.72 7.13
CA PHE A 149 8.78 15.03 7.22
C PHE A 149 7.64 15.97 7.67
N LYS A 150 7.94 17.07 8.37
CA LYS A 150 6.97 18.14 8.67
C LYS A 150 6.36 18.75 7.40
N GLU A 151 7.12 18.85 6.32
CA GLU A 151 6.60 19.33 5.03
C GLU A 151 5.64 18.31 4.40
N VAL A 152 5.91 17.01 4.58
CA VAL A 152 5.01 15.93 4.15
C VAL A 152 3.70 15.97 4.93
N VAL A 153 3.77 16.15 6.24
CA VAL A 153 2.59 16.37 7.10
C VAL A 153 1.80 17.59 6.66
N LYS A 154 2.47 18.73 6.43
CA LYS A 154 1.82 19.96 5.95
C LYS A 154 1.09 19.71 4.62
N THR A 155 1.72 19.00 3.71
CA THR A 155 1.14 18.64 2.40
C THR A 155 -0.08 17.74 2.56
N ALA A 156 -0.02 16.71 3.43
CA ALA A 156 -1.16 15.84 3.72
C ALA A 156 -2.33 16.58 4.37
N LEU A 157 -2.06 17.51 5.31
CA LEU A 157 -3.07 18.36 5.91
C LEU A 157 -3.69 19.33 4.88
N THR A 158 -2.92 19.79 3.89
CA THR A 158 -3.46 20.56 2.77
C THR A 158 -4.39 19.72 1.90
N VAL A 159 -4.05 18.45 1.62
CA VAL A 159 -4.98 17.52 0.95
C VAL A 159 -6.26 17.39 1.77
N LYS A 160 -6.17 17.11 3.08
CA LYS A 160 -7.35 17.01 3.96
C LYS A 160 -8.22 18.25 3.92
N LYS A 161 -7.61 19.43 4.03
CA LYS A 161 -8.32 20.71 3.99
C LYS A 161 -9.09 20.89 2.67
N ILE A 162 -8.47 20.57 1.53
CA ILE A 162 -9.15 20.61 0.22
C ILE A 162 -10.33 19.64 0.21
N MET A 163 -10.13 18.41 0.70
CA MET A 163 -11.20 17.42 0.74
C MET A 163 -12.35 17.83 1.67
N ASP A 164 -12.07 18.50 2.79
CA ASP A 164 -13.07 19.04 3.71
C ASP A 164 -13.90 20.17 3.10
N GLU A 165 -13.27 21.08 2.36
CA GLU A 165 -13.96 22.13 1.59
C GLU A 165 -14.84 21.53 0.49
N LEU A 166 -14.47 20.36 -0.03
CA LEU A 166 -15.25 19.57 -0.98
C LEU A 166 -16.28 18.65 -0.30
N GLU A 167 -16.41 18.72 1.03
CA GLU A 167 -17.30 17.87 1.84
C GLU A 167 -17.16 16.38 1.50
N THR A 168 -15.92 15.93 1.33
CA THR A 168 -15.59 14.58 0.89
C THR A 168 -14.61 13.93 1.84
N GLU A 169 -14.96 12.75 2.33
CA GLU A 169 -14.11 11.98 3.22
C GLU A 169 -12.84 11.48 2.52
N CYS A 170 -11.72 11.53 3.25
CA CYS A 170 -10.44 10.95 2.84
C CYS A 170 -9.68 10.43 4.05
N TYR A 171 -8.78 9.47 3.83
CA TYR A 171 -8.11 8.71 4.89
C TYR A 171 -6.61 8.70 4.69
N CYS A 172 -5.84 8.90 5.75
CA CYS A 172 -4.38 8.99 5.69
C CYS A 172 -3.71 7.76 6.30
N LYS A 173 -2.64 7.29 5.66
CA LYS A 173 -1.72 6.31 6.23
C LYS A 173 -0.29 6.74 6.03
N THR A 174 0.59 6.32 6.93
CA THR A 174 2.02 6.33 6.59
C THR A 174 2.25 5.40 5.40
N SER A 175 3.14 5.79 4.48
CA SER A 175 3.65 4.83 3.49
C SER A 175 4.41 3.69 4.19
N GLY A 176 4.93 3.93 5.40
CA GLY A 176 5.90 3.09 6.09
C GLY A 176 7.33 3.26 5.54
N ALA A 177 7.53 4.12 4.55
CA ALA A 177 8.85 4.52 4.07
C ALA A 177 9.06 6.01 4.37
N THR A 178 9.10 6.86 3.35
CA THR A 178 9.41 8.30 3.48
C THR A 178 8.17 9.18 3.40
N GLY A 179 7.11 8.73 2.73
CA GLY A 179 5.91 9.52 2.43
C GLY A 179 4.67 9.22 3.26
N LEU A 180 3.58 9.89 2.89
CA LEU A 180 2.20 9.64 3.34
C LEU A 180 1.32 9.34 2.13
N HIS A 181 0.32 8.48 2.30
CA HIS A 181 -0.71 8.29 1.26
C HIS A 181 -2.06 8.76 1.80
N VAL A 182 -2.79 9.51 0.99
CA VAL A 182 -4.18 9.91 1.27
C VAL A 182 -5.10 9.21 0.27
N TYR A 183 -6.07 8.44 0.78
CA TYR A 183 -7.01 7.68 -0.03
C TYR A 183 -8.38 8.35 -0.01
N ILE A 184 -9.01 8.45 -1.17
CA ILE A 184 -10.36 8.97 -1.34
C ILE A 184 -11.22 7.81 -1.84
N PRO A 185 -12.17 7.29 -1.05
CA PRO A 185 -12.99 6.15 -1.46
C PRO A 185 -13.88 6.54 -2.65
N LEU A 186 -13.98 5.68 -3.65
CA LEU A 186 -14.76 5.88 -4.87
C LEU A 186 -15.73 4.74 -5.16
N GLY A 187 -15.66 3.63 -4.41
CA GLY A 187 -16.64 2.55 -4.45
C GLY A 187 -16.82 1.96 -5.84
N ASN A 188 -15.75 1.82 -6.63
CA ASN A 188 -15.70 1.23 -7.97
C ASN A 188 -16.69 1.81 -8.99
N GLN A 189 -16.98 3.10 -8.88
CA GLN A 189 -17.93 3.79 -9.77
C GLN A 189 -17.27 4.34 -11.04
N TYR A 190 -16.02 4.77 -10.93
CA TYR A 190 -15.34 5.56 -11.96
C TYR A 190 -14.16 4.80 -12.57
N ARG A 191 -13.88 5.06 -13.85
CA ARG A 191 -12.77 4.45 -14.57
C ARG A 191 -11.43 5.06 -14.15
N TYR A 192 -10.35 4.28 -14.25
CA TYR A 192 -8.99 4.73 -13.91
C TYR A 192 -8.59 6.07 -14.53
N ASP A 193 -8.96 6.34 -15.78
CA ASP A 193 -8.70 7.61 -16.47
C ASP A 193 -9.32 8.81 -15.74
N THR A 194 -10.58 8.67 -15.33
CA THR A 194 -11.37 9.65 -14.58
C THR A 194 -10.78 9.86 -13.19
N VAL A 195 -10.42 8.76 -12.51
CA VAL A 195 -9.81 8.81 -11.19
C VAL A 195 -8.45 9.49 -11.22
N LYS A 196 -7.63 9.19 -12.23
CA LYS A 196 -6.33 9.85 -12.43
C LYS A 196 -6.49 11.36 -12.65
N LEU A 197 -7.41 11.78 -13.53
CA LEU A 197 -7.67 13.21 -13.77
C LEU A 197 -8.19 13.92 -12.52
N PHE A 198 -9.05 13.27 -11.75
CA PHE A 198 -9.51 13.79 -10.47
C PHE A 198 -8.33 13.95 -9.48
N SER A 199 -7.47 12.94 -9.34
CA SER A 199 -6.28 13.02 -8.50
C SER A 199 -5.30 14.11 -8.96
N GLU A 200 -5.14 14.30 -10.26
CA GLU A 200 -4.34 15.39 -10.84
C GLU A 200 -4.91 16.77 -10.50
N LEU A 201 -6.24 16.93 -10.57
CA LEU A 201 -6.92 18.17 -10.17
C LEU A 201 -6.67 18.51 -8.70
N ILE A 202 -6.83 17.53 -7.81
CA ILE A 202 -6.54 17.71 -6.37
C ILE A 202 -5.06 18.03 -6.15
N ALA A 203 -4.16 17.34 -6.85
CA ALA A 203 -2.72 17.59 -6.75
C ALA A 203 -2.35 19.01 -7.18
N ASN A 204 -2.93 19.54 -8.26
CA ASN A 204 -2.73 20.92 -8.69
C ASN A 204 -3.20 21.94 -7.63
N LYS A 205 -4.37 21.73 -7.03
CA LYS A 205 -4.85 22.59 -5.92
C LYS A 205 -3.92 22.59 -4.72
N VAL A 206 -3.29 21.46 -4.40
CA VAL A 206 -2.26 21.41 -3.34
C VAL A 206 -1.04 22.23 -3.74
N VAL A 207 -0.58 22.12 -5.00
CA VAL A 207 0.56 22.91 -5.52
C VAL A 207 0.24 24.41 -5.50
N GLU A 208 -0.98 24.82 -5.84
CA GLU A 208 -1.41 26.22 -5.78
C GLU A 208 -1.33 26.79 -4.35
N ARG A 209 -1.66 25.98 -3.34
CA ARG A 209 -1.59 26.36 -1.92
C ARG A 209 -0.19 26.27 -1.33
N LEU A 210 0.66 25.39 -1.86
CA LEU A 210 2.00 25.10 -1.36
C LEU A 210 3.06 25.12 -2.50
N PRO A 211 3.18 26.20 -3.28
CA PRO A 211 4.00 26.21 -4.49
C PRO A 211 5.48 26.01 -4.19
N GLU A 212 5.94 26.40 -3.00
CA GLU A 212 7.34 26.25 -2.57
C GLU A 212 7.67 24.83 -2.07
N ILE A 213 6.66 24.05 -1.66
CA ILE A 213 6.85 22.76 -0.98
C ILE A 213 6.46 21.59 -1.89
N ALA A 214 5.44 21.74 -2.72
CA ALA A 214 4.84 20.65 -3.50
C ALA A 214 4.99 20.84 -5.00
N SER A 215 4.98 19.74 -5.75
CA SER A 215 5.02 19.74 -7.22
C SER A 215 4.42 18.46 -7.80
N ILE A 216 3.83 18.59 -8.98
CA ILE A 216 3.41 17.47 -9.84
C ILE A 216 4.41 17.17 -10.98
N THR A 217 5.54 17.89 -11.01
CA THR A 217 6.58 17.72 -12.02
C THR A 217 7.38 16.45 -11.74
N ARG A 218 7.36 15.50 -12.69
CA ARG A 218 8.01 14.19 -12.52
C ARG A 218 9.54 14.24 -12.55
N PRO A 219 10.22 14.94 -13.50
CA PRO A 219 11.67 14.96 -13.53
C PRO A 219 12.27 15.66 -12.30
N ILE A 220 13.08 14.94 -11.52
CA ILE A 220 13.73 15.47 -10.30
C ILE A 220 14.51 16.76 -10.58
N GLY A 221 15.21 16.82 -11.72
CA GLY A 221 15.97 18.01 -12.14
C GLY A 221 15.13 19.28 -12.28
N ASN A 222 13.84 19.15 -12.62
CA ASN A 222 12.92 20.27 -12.78
C ASN A 222 12.07 20.54 -11.52
N ARG A 223 12.01 19.57 -10.59
CA ARG A 223 11.24 19.66 -9.34
C ARG A 223 12.05 20.24 -8.18
N GLY A 224 13.38 20.12 -8.22
CA GLY A 224 14.25 20.49 -7.10
C GLY A 224 13.95 19.64 -5.86
N ASN A 225 13.91 20.27 -4.69
CA ASN A 225 13.62 19.60 -3.42
C ASN A 225 12.13 19.58 -3.07
N LYS A 226 11.20 19.81 -4.00
CA LYS A 226 9.75 19.77 -3.70
C LYS A 226 9.24 18.34 -3.55
N ILE A 227 8.25 18.17 -2.68
CA ILE A 227 7.49 16.93 -2.51
C ILE A 227 6.73 16.65 -3.81
N TYR A 228 6.90 15.43 -4.33
CA TYR A 228 6.12 14.99 -5.46
C TYR A 228 4.74 14.56 -5.01
N ILE A 229 3.71 15.10 -5.65
CA ILE A 229 2.36 14.56 -5.52
C ILE A 229 2.13 13.61 -6.69
N ASP A 230 2.36 12.32 -6.45
CA ASP A 230 2.28 11.29 -7.48
C ASP A 230 0.84 10.85 -7.71
N PHE A 231 0.14 11.59 -8.58
CA PHE A 231 -1.20 11.21 -9.04
C PHE A 231 -1.16 10.05 -10.07
N LEU A 232 0.00 9.67 -10.59
CA LEU A 232 0.15 8.58 -11.57
C LEU A 232 0.02 7.19 -10.94
N GLN A 233 0.01 7.10 -9.60
CA GLN A 233 -0.37 5.91 -8.84
C GLN A 233 -1.82 5.47 -9.13
N ASN A 234 -2.63 6.34 -9.73
CA ASN A 234 -4.00 6.05 -10.18
C ASN A 234 -4.05 5.48 -11.61
N ARG A 235 -2.97 4.90 -12.10
CA ARG A 235 -3.00 4.08 -13.31
C ARG A 235 -3.23 2.61 -12.94
N GLN A 236 -3.76 1.85 -13.89
CA GLN A 236 -3.93 0.42 -13.73
C GLN A 236 -2.57 -0.28 -13.50
N GLY A 237 -2.54 -1.27 -12.61
CA GLY A 237 -1.36 -2.09 -12.36
C GLY A 237 -0.15 -1.39 -11.71
N GLN A 238 -0.31 -0.17 -11.19
CA GLN A 238 0.74 0.48 -10.39
C GLN A 238 0.95 -0.25 -9.06
N THR A 239 2.19 -0.22 -8.59
CA THR A 239 2.59 -0.84 -7.32
C THR A 239 2.55 0.19 -6.20
N LEU A 240 1.69 -0.05 -5.22
CA LEU A 240 1.60 0.78 -4.03
C LEU A 240 1.35 -0.09 -2.80
N ALA A 241 2.17 0.09 -1.76
CA ALA A 241 2.08 -0.75 -0.57
C ALA A 241 0.70 -0.64 0.10
N SER A 242 0.09 -1.80 0.36
CA SER A 242 -1.20 -1.90 1.06
C SER A 242 -1.12 -1.31 2.48
N ALA A 243 -2.27 -0.91 3.03
CA ALA A 243 -2.37 -0.70 4.46
C ALA A 243 -1.96 -1.98 5.20
N TYR A 244 -1.34 -1.83 6.38
CA TYR A 244 -0.81 -2.93 7.20
C TYR A 244 0.38 -3.69 6.58
N SER A 245 0.82 -3.38 5.36
CA SER A 245 2.01 -4.01 4.77
C SER A 245 3.28 -3.53 5.47
N VAL A 246 4.17 -4.48 5.78
CA VAL A 246 5.57 -4.20 6.14
C VAL A 246 6.29 -3.59 4.94
N ARG A 247 7.25 -2.71 5.21
CA ARG A 247 8.14 -2.10 4.23
C ARG A 247 9.56 -2.65 4.40
N PRO A 248 10.30 -2.88 3.31
CA PRO A 248 11.68 -3.37 3.34
C PRO A 248 12.66 -2.24 3.72
N ARG A 249 12.48 -1.68 4.92
CA ARG A 249 13.27 -0.59 5.49
C ARG A 249 13.78 -0.98 6.89
N PRO A 250 14.90 -0.40 7.36
CA PRO A 250 15.33 -0.59 8.74
C PRO A 250 14.18 -0.36 9.74
N GLY A 251 14.08 -1.22 10.74
CA GLY A 251 12.99 -1.25 11.71
C GLY A 251 11.78 -2.10 11.30
N ALA A 252 11.72 -2.65 10.08
CA ALA A 252 10.53 -3.32 9.54
C ALA A 252 9.27 -2.47 9.76
N THR A 253 9.32 -1.24 9.24
CA THR A 253 8.24 -0.28 9.36
C THR A 253 6.98 -0.74 8.62
N VAL A 254 5.82 -0.25 9.04
CA VAL A 254 4.52 -0.67 8.53
C VAL A 254 3.78 0.51 7.91
N SER A 255 3.17 0.31 6.75
CA SER A 255 2.22 1.28 6.18
C SER A 255 0.98 1.33 7.04
N THR A 256 0.88 2.36 7.89
CA THR A 256 0.00 2.34 9.05
C THR A 256 -1.13 3.36 8.89
N PRO A 257 -2.40 2.93 8.88
CA PRO A 257 -3.57 3.81 8.97
C PRO A 257 -3.53 4.73 10.20
N LEU A 258 -3.93 5.98 10.00
CA LEU A 258 -3.89 7.05 10.99
C LEU A 258 -5.28 7.70 11.16
N GLU A 259 -5.55 8.17 12.36
CA GLU A 259 -6.53 9.25 12.57
C GLU A 259 -5.92 10.58 12.12
N TRP A 260 -6.74 11.51 11.66
CA TRP A 260 -6.24 12.81 11.17
C TRP A 260 -5.57 13.63 12.27
N GLU A 261 -5.99 13.47 13.53
CA GLU A 261 -5.39 14.09 14.71
C GLU A 261 -3.93 13.65 14.93
N GLU A 262 -3.55 12.48 14.41
CA GLU A 262 -2.18 11.96 14.48
C GLU A 262 -1.27 12.54 13.40
N VAL A 263 -1.84 13.16 12.35
CA VAL A 263 -1.12 13.78 11.24
C VAL A 263 -0.67 15.19 11.63
N ASN A 264 0.32 15.25 12.51
CA ASN A 264 0.90 16.49 13.02
C ASN A 264 2.45 16.47 12.98
N GLU A 265 3.11 17.56 13.36
CA GLU A 265 4.57 17.71 13.26
C GLU A 265 5.39 16.66 14.02
N LYS A 266 4.77 15.92 14.96
CA LYS A 266 5.44 14.85 15.71
C LYS A 266 5.33 13.49 15.02
N LEU A 267 4.57 13.38 13.93
CA LEU A 267 4.41 12.15 13.18
C LEU A 267 5.76 11.73 12.58
N SER A 268 6.04 10.43 12.61
CA SER A 268 7.20 9.85 11.92
C SER A 268 6.88 8.40 11.53
N PRO A 269 7.09 7.99 10.26
CA PRO A 269 6.83 6.61 9.84
C PRO A 269 7.66 5.58 10.60
N ALA A 270 8.87 5.95 11.04
CA ALA A 270 9.77 5.09 11.81
C ALA A 270 9.21 4.65 13.17
N LYS A 271 8.18 5.34 13.68
CA LYS A 271 7.50 4.97 14.93
C LYS A 271 6.60 3.74 14.79
N PHE A 272 6.25 3.33 13.57
CA PHE A 272 5.32 2.23 13.33
C PHE A 272 6.07 1.03 12.76
N THR A 273 6.39 0.07 13.62
CA THR A 273 7.15 -1.14 13.27
C THR A 273 6.39 -2.40 13.67
N ILE A 274 6.74 -3.55 13.07
CA ILE A 274 6.13 -4.83 13.46
C ILE A 274 6.23 -5.13 14.97
N LYS A 275 7.21 -4.54 15.66
CA LYS A 275 7.44 -4.72 17.10
C LYS A 275 6.39 -4.00 17.97
N ASN A 276 5.67 -3.01 17.44
CA ASN A 276 4.76 -2.19 18.23
C ASN A 276 3.35 -2.00 17.65
N VAL A 277 3.16 -2.13 16.33
CA VAL A 277 1.88 -1.76 15.70
C VAL A 277 0.74 -2.71 16.03
N LEU A 278 0.99 -3.98 16.34
CA LEU A 278 -0.08 -4.92 16.69
C LEU A 278 -0.86 -4.46 17.93
N LYS A 279 -0.16 -4.02 18.99
CA LYS A 279 -0.79 -3.43 20.19
C LYS A 279 -1.62 -2.19 19.87
N ARG A 280 -1.18 -1.40 18.87
CA ARG A 280 -1.93 -0.24 18.40
C ARG A 280 -3.21 -0.68 17.69
N PHE A 281 -3.12 -1.69 16.83
CA PHE A 281 -4.27 -2.22 16.10
C PHE A 281 -5.30 -2.85 17.02
N ASP A 282 -4.88 -3.56 18.07
CA ASP A 282 -5.79 -4.07 19.10
C ASP A 282 -6.57 -2.94 19.79
N LYS A 283 -5.92 -1.79 20.02
CA LYS A 283 -6.53 -0.64 20.69
C LYS A 283 -7.44 0.19 19.77
N LYS A 284 -7.02 0.44 18.53
CA LYS A 284 -7.72 1.34 17.59
C LYS A 284 -8.66 0.63 16.62
N GLY A 285 -8.52 -0.68 16.47
CA GLY A 285 -9.21 -1.46 15.46
C GLY A 285 -8.79 -1.09 14.04
N ASP A 286 -9.71 -1.31 13.11
CA ASP A 286 -9.50 -1.05 11.68
C ASP A 286 -9.89 0.39 11.31
N LEU A 287 -8.93 1.31 11.41
CA LEU A 287 -9.10 2.69 10.95
C LEU A 287 -9.25 2.81 9.43
N TRP A 288 -8.85 1.79 8.66
CA TRP A 288 -8.85 1.84 7.21
C TRP A 288 -10.18 1.37 6.62
N LYS A 289 -11.03 0.70 7.42
CA LYS A 289 -12.31 0.12 7.00
C LYS A 289 -13.18 1.03 6.15
N PRO A 290 -13.30 2.35 6.45
CA PRO A 290 -14.12 3.25 5.63
C PRO A 290 -13.70 3.35 4.16
N VAL A 291 -12.46 3.04 3.79
CA VAL A 291 -12.02 3.07 2.37
C VAL A 291 -12.67 2.00 1.50
N LEU A 292 -13.24 0.96 2.12
CA LEU A 292 -14.05 -0.06 1.46
C LEU A 292 -15.55 0.31 1.43
N GLY A 293 -15.91 1.46 2.00
CA GLY A 293 -17.27 1.92 2.14
C GLY A 293 -17.85 2.55 0.88
N LYS A 294 -18.87 3.39 1.09
CA LYS A 294 -19.51 4.14 -0.01
C LYS A 294 -18.49 5.10 -0.63
N GLY A 295 -18.42 5.10 -1.96
CA GLY A 295 -17.59 6.03 -2.70
C GLY A 295 -18.10 7.47 -2.66
N ALA A 296 -17.17 8.40 -2.81
CA ALA A 296 -17.45 9.80 -3.05
C ALA A 296 -18.11 10.01 -4.43
N ASN A 297 -19.00 11.00 -4.54
CA ASN A 297 -19.63 11.35 -5.81
C ASN A 297 -18.80 12.43 -6.54
N LEU A 298 -18.04 12.02 -7.56
CA LEU A 298 -17.19 12.92 -8.33
C LEU A 298 -17.97 14.04 -9.03
N GLU A 299 -19.22 13.82 -9.43
CA GLU A 299 -20.03 14.85 -10.08
C GLU A 299 -20.33 16.00 -9.11
N LEU A 300 -20.71 15.67 -7.87
CA LEU A 300 -20.94 16.67 -6.83
C LEU A 300 -19.65 17.42 -6.45
N ILE A 301 -18.52 16.70 -6.41
CA ILE A 301 -17.21 17.30 -6.14
C ILE A 301 -16.83 18.28 -7.26
N LEU A 302 -16.93 17.86 -8.52
CA LEU A 302 -16.60 18.70 -9.67
C LEU A 302 -17.51 19.93 -9.75
N LYS A 303 -18.80 19.78 -9.42
CA LYS A 303 -19.73 20.91 -9.31
C LYS A 303 -19.26 21.92 -8.26
N LYS A 304 -18.92 21.48 -7.05
CA LYS A 304 -18.37 22.35 -5.99
C LYS A 304 -17.09 23.07 -6.42
N ILE A 305 -16.19 22.36 -7.11
CA ILE A 305 -14.96 22.96 -7.66
C ILE A 305 -15.29 24.07 -8.67
N SER A 306 -16.29 23.86 -9.53
CA SER A 306 -16.70 24.85 -10.53
C SER A 306 -17.40 26.08 -9.94
N GLU A 307 -18.13 25.90 -8.83
CA GLU A 307 -18.86 26.99 -8.14
C GLU A 307 -17.93 27.88 -7.31
N ASN A 308 -16.78 27.35 -6.85
CA ASN A 308 -15.77 28.09 -6.11
C ASN A 308 -14.38 28.00 -6.76
N PRO A 309 -14.15 28.67 -7.90
CA PRO A 309 -12.88 28.59 -8.64
C PRO A 309 -11.68 29.21 -7.90
N THR A 310 -11.91 29.93 -6.80
CA THR A 310 -10.88 30.59 -5.96
C THR A 310 -10.37 29.74 -4.79
N HIS A 311 -10.80 28.47 -4.64
CA HIS A 311 -10.28 27.53 -3.65
C HIS A 311 -9.12 26.68 -4.16
#